data_AF-Q9QXX2-F1
#
_entry.id   AF-Q9QXX2-F1
#
_cell.length_a   1.000
_cell.length_b   1.000
_cell.length_c   1.000
_cell.angle_alpha   90.00
_cell.angle_beta   90.00
_cell.angle_gamma   90.00
#
_symmetry.space_group_name_H-M   'P 1'
#
loop_
_entity.id
_entity.type
_entity.pdbx_description
1 polymer ?
#
loop_
_entity_poly.entity_id
_entity_poly.type
_entity_poly.pdbx_seq_one_letter_code
_entity_poly.pdbx_strand_id
1 'polypeptide(L)'
;MNSRLCIMALLLCFSQALLGHFTVIEEIEKLKKYFNSSSSDVGDQKDIVSDILRNWQNDRDVKVIESQIVSFYLKLFEALKEHKTIQESINTIRADLIVNFFNNSREKMDDFIKLTTIPVNDLQVQRKAVNELVGVMHRLSSNIRRKKKGSRCCFGGGDRLNQNYPARSI
;
A
#
# COMPACT_ATOMS: atom_id res chain seq x y z
N MET A 1 -27.88 -29.97 -8.77
CA MET A 1 -28.44 -28.87 -7.95
C MET A 1 -27.41 -27.81 -7.52
N ASN A 2 -26.10 -28.01 -7.73
CA ASN A 2 -25.07 -27.10 -7.23
C ASN A 2 -24.93 -25.79 -8.04
N SER A 3 -25.12 -25.84 -9.37
CA SER A 3 -24.93 -24.65 -10.23
C SER A 3 -25.88 -23.49 -9.89
N ARG A 4 -27.17 -23.76 -9.61
CA ARG A 4 -28.13 -22.71 -9.22
C ARG A 4 -27.75 -22.04 -7.89
N LEU A 5 -27.32 -22.83 -6.90
CA LEU A 5 -26.85 -22.30 -5.62
C LEU A 5 -25.59 -21.43 -5.80
N CYS A 6 -24.64 -21.85 -6.64
CA CYS A 6 -23.46 -21.06 -6.97
C CYS A 6 -23.82 -19.73 -7.66
N ILE A 7 -24.74 -19.74 -8.62
CA ILE A 7 -25.18 -18.51 -9.31
C ILE A 7 -25.85 -17.54 -8.32
N MET A 8 -26.73 -18.04 -7.45
CA MET A 8 -27.38 -17.20 -6.44
C MET A 8 -26.38 -16.63 -5.43
N ALA A 9 -25.39 -17.41 -4.99
CA ALA A 9 -24.31 -16.92 -4.13
C ALA A 9 -23.48 -15.83 -4.80
N LEU A 10 -23.13 -16.00 -6.09
CA LEU A 10 -22.40 -14.98 -6.86
C LEU A 10 -23.21 -13.70 -7.04
N LEU A 11 -24.51 -13.80 -7.34
CA LEU A 11 -25.40 -12.64 -7.46
C LEU A 11 -25.54 -11.89 -6.14
N LEU A 12 -25.65 -12.60 -5.02
CA LEU A 12 -25.68 -12.01 -3.69
C LEU A 12 -24.36 -11.29 -3.38
N CYS A 13 -23.20 -11.92 -3.62
CA CYS A 13 -21.90 -11.27 -3.44
C CYS A 13 -21.73 -10.02 -4.31
N PHE A 14 -22.13 -10.10 -5.59
CA PHE A 14 -22.06 -8.97 -6.51
C PHE A 14 -22.99 -7.82 -6.08
N SER A 15 -24.21 -8.14 -5.65
CA SER A 15 -25.14 -7.14 -5.12
C SER A 15 -24.61 -6.46 -3.86
N GLN A 16 -24.01 -7.21 -2.93
CA GLN A 16 -23.41 -6.65 -1.72
C GLN A 16 -22.22 -5.73 -2.02
N ALA A 17 -21.36 -6.14 -2.97
CA ALA A 17 -20.23 -5.31 -3.41
C ALA A 17 -20.69 -4.00 -4.07
N LEU A 18 -21.70 -4.07 -4.96
CA LEU A 18 -22.27 -2.88 -5.59
C LEU A 18 -22.98 -1.97 -4.59
N LEU A 19 -23.74 -2.55 -3.66
CA LEU A 19 -24.47 -1.79 -2.64
C LEU A 19 -23.48 -1.05 -1.73
N GLY A 20 -22.41 -1.72 -1.28
CA GLY A 20 -21.35 -1.09 -0.48
C GLY A 20 -20.69 0.08 -1.22
N HIS A 21 -20.34 -0.10 -2.50
CA HIS A 21 -19.75 0.97 -3.29
C HIS A 21 -20.71 2.17 -3.47
N PHE A 22 -22.01 1.91 -3.68
CA PHE A 22 -23.03 2.96 -3.78
C PHE A 22 -23.14 3.76 -2.47
N THR A 23 -23.13 3.08 -1.31
CA THR A 23 -23.20 3.77 -0.01
C THR A 23 -22.02 4.69 0.24
N VAL A 24 -20.80 4.31 -0.18
CA VAL A 24 -19.61 5.14 0.02
C VAL A 24 -19.65 6.39 -0.85
N ILE A 25 -20.13 6.29 -2.10
CA ILE A 25 -20.29 7.45 -3.00
C ILE A 25 -21.28 8.45 -2.39
N GLU A 26 -22.42 7.99 -1.88
CA GLU A 26 -23.42 8.88 -1.26
C GLU A 26 -22.85 9.64 -0.05
N GLU A 27 -22.08 8.96 0.81
CA GLU A 27 -21.42 9.58 1.94
C GLU A 27 -20.31 10.57 1.52
N ILE A 28 -19.59 10.28 0.44
CA ILE A 28 -18.63 11.23 -0.17
C ILE A 28 -19.38 12.47 -0.68
N GLU A 29 -20.53 12.32 -1.33
CA GLU A 29 -21.34 13.45 -1.80
C GLU A 29 -21.87 14.32 -0.63
N LYS A 30 -22.32 13.70 0.46
CA LYS A 30 -22.70 14.41 1.70
C LYS A 30 -21.52 15.21 2.25
N LEU A 31 -20.33 14.61 2.32
CA LEU A 31 -19.12 15.28 2.78
C LEU A 31 -18.72 16.44 1.85
N LYS A 32 -18.81 16.22 0.53
CA LYS A 32 -18.53 17.26 -0.48
C LYS A 32 -19.45 18.45 -0.32
N LYS A 33 -20.73 18.21 -0.07
CA LYS A 33 -21.75 19.25 0.17
C LYS A 33 -21.50 19.99 1.48
N TYR A 34 -21.13 19.28 2.55
CA TYR A 34 -20.83 19.87 3.86
C TYR A 34 -19.65 20.85 3.80
N PHE A 35 -18.57 20.49 3.10
CA PHE A 35 -17.39 21.36 2.93
C PHE A 35 -17.50 22.35 1.77
N ASN A 36 -18.64 22.40 1.06
CA ASN A 36 -18.79 23.18 -0.17
C ASN A 36 -17.69 22.90 -1.22
N SER A 37 -17.16 21.68 -1.27
CA SER A 37 -15.98 21.33 -2.09
C SER A 37 -16.20 21.36 -3.62
N SER A 38 -17.43 21.63 -4.06
CA SER A 38 -17.77 21.78 -5.49
C SER A 38 -17.81 23.24 -5.93
N SER A 39 -17.46 24.20 -5.07
CA SER A 39 -17.37 25.61 -5.44
C SER A 39 -16.17 25.86 -6.35
N SER A 40 -16.27 26.89 -7.19
CA SER A 40 -15.27 27.16 -8.24
C SER A 40 -13.88 27.47 -7.68
N ASP A 41 -13.81 28.12 -6.51
CA ASP A 41 -12.56 28.44 -5.82
C ASP A 41 -11.72 27.21 -5.41
N VAL A 42 -12.37 26.04 -5.27
CA VAL A 42 -11.68 24.76 -5.01
C VAL A 42 -11.05 24.21 -6.27
N GLY A 43 -11.73 24.34 -7.43
CA GLY A 43 -11.26 23.84 -8.72
C GLY A 43 -10.14 24.66 -9.36
N ASP A 44 -10.01 25.94 -8.98
CA ASP A 44 -8.95 26.82 -9.47
C ASP A 44 -7.58 26.49 -8.85
N GLN A 45 -7.57 25.77 -7.73
CA GLN A 45 -6.34 25.35 -7.05
C GLN A 45 -5.84 24.01 -7.61
N LYS A 46 -4.53 23.83 -7.59
CA LYS A 46 -3.89 22.58 -7.99
C LYS A 46 -4.41 21.41 -7.14
N ASP A 47 -4.68 20.27 -7.79
CA ASP A 47 -5.05 19.02 -7.14
C ASP A 47 -4.09 18.67 -6.00
N ILE A 48 -4.64 18.35 -4.82
CA ILE A 48 -3.83 18.02 -3.63
C ILE A 48 -3.13 16.66 -3.80
N VAL A 49 -3.89 15.65 -4.24
CA VAL A 49 -3.42 14.24 -4.29
C VAL A 49 -3.50 13.64 -5.69
N SER A 50 -4.50 14.01 -6.50
CA SER A 50 -4.76 13.40 -7.81
C SER A 50 -3.58 13.50 -8.77
N ASP A 51 -2.92 14.66 -8.80
CA ASP A 51 -1.70 14.88 -9.58
C ASP A 51 -0.56 13.96 -9.16
N ILE A 52 -0.40 13.75 -7.85
CA ILE A 52 0.63 12.86 -7.31
C ILE A 52 0.32 11.43 -7.72
N LEU A 53 -0.91 10.95 -7.52
CA LEU A 53 -1.32 9.59 -7.90
C LEU A 53 -1.14 9.33 -9.40
N ARG A 54 -1.51 10.28 -10.25
CA ARG A 54 -1.37 10.15 -11.72
C ARG A 54 0.07 9.93 -12.16
N ASN A 55 1.04 10.56 -11.48
CA ASN A 55 2.46 10.40 -11.79
C ASN A 55 3.01 9.00 -11.48
N TRP A 56 2.37 8.27 -10.55
CA TRP A 56 2.86 6.97 -10.05
C TRP A 56 1.94 5.80 -10.40
N GLN A 57 0.87 6.01 -11.17
CA GLN A 57 -0.18 5.01 -11.44
C GLN A 57 0.37 3.69 -12.02
N ASN A 58 1.41 3.77 -12.84
CA ASN A 58 2.05 2.61 -13.47
C ASN A 58 3.33 2.15 -12.76
N ASP A 59 3.68 2.78 -11.63
CA ASP A 59 4.85 2.40 -10.86
C ASP A 59 4.56 1.15 -10.01
N ARG A 60 5.51 0.22 -9.95
CA ARG A 60 5.38 -0.99 -9.12
C ARG A 60 5.31 -0.65 -7.62
N ASP A 61 5.88 0.47 -7.24
CA ASP A 61 6.00 0.94 -5.87
C ASP A 61 4.94 2.02 -5.54
N VAL A 62 3.85 2.11 -6.33
CA VAL A 62 2.71 3.03 -6.09
C VAL A 62 2.15 2.92 -4.66
N LYS A 63 2.24 1.74 -4.04
CA LYS A 63 1.85 1.48 -2.65
C LYS A 63 2.56 2.38 -1.63
N VAL A 64 3.77 2.84 -1.91
CA VAL A 64 4.49 3.80 -1.05
C VAL A 64 3.75 5.13 -1.01
N ILE A 65 3.27 5.60 -2.16
CA ILE A 65 2.51 6.85 -2.30
C ILE A 65 1.10 6.69 -1.72
N GLU A 66 0.41 5.60 -2.05
CA GLU A 66 -0.92 5.29 -1.51
C GLU A 66 -0.89 5.21 0.03
N SER A 67 0.17 4.64 0.61
CA SER A 67 0.37 4.59 2.06
C SER A 67 0.40 5.98 2.70
N GLN A 68 1.04 6.97 2.06
CA GLN A 68 1.06 8.34 2.57
C GLN A 68 -0.30 9.03 2.41
N ILE A 69 -1.00 8.76 1.30
CA ILE A 69 -2.34 9.30 1.05
C ILE A 69 -3.36 8.78 2.05
N VAL A 70 -3.32 7.48 2.35
CA VAL A 70 -4.17 6.87 3.39
C VAL A 70 -3.88 7.50 4.76
N SER A 71 -2.60 7.66 5.12
CA SER A 71 -2.21 8.35 6.37
C SER A 71 -2.79 9.77 6.44
N PHE A 72 -2.72 10.51 5.33
CA PHE A 72 -3.29 11.86 5.22
C PHE A 72 -4.80 11.88 5.48
N TYR A 73 -5.57 11.03 4.79
CA TYR A 73 -7.03 10.99 4.99
C TYR A 73 -7.43 10.50 6.38
N LEU A 74 -6.71 9.53 6.96
CA LEU A 74 -6.95 9.11 8.34
C LEU A 74 -6.70 10.25 9.33
N LYS A 75 -5.65 11.05 9.12
CA LYS A 75 -5.37 12.24 9.94
C LYS A 75 -6.44 13.32 9.75
N LEU A 76 -6.92 13.52 8.52
CA LEU A 76 -8.04 14.43 8.24
C LEU A 76 -9.32 14.00 8.95
N PHE A 77 -9.67 12.71 8.88
CA PHE A 77 -10.84 12.16 9.57
C PHE A 77 -10.72 12.27 11.10
N GLU A 78 -9.53 12.05 11.66
CA GLU A 78 -9.27 12.23 13.09
C GLU A 78 -9.43 13.70 13.53
N ALA A 79 -9.01 14.65 12.70
CA ALA A 79 -9.21 16.08 12.96
C ALA A 79 -10.70 16.49 12.91
N LEU A 80 -11.52 15.74 12.16
CA LEU A 80 -12.95 16.02 11.97
C LEU A 80 -13.88 15.24 12.90
N LYS A 81 -13.35 14.43 13.82
CA LYS A 81 -14.13 13.52 14.70
C LYS A 81 -15.15 14.20 15.62
N GLU A 82 -15.02 15.50 15.85
CA GLU A 82 -15.94 16.27 16.70
C GLU A 82 -17.15 16.80 15.92
N HIS A 83 -17.12 16.73 14.58
CA HIS A 83 -18.20 17.20 13.71
C HIS A 83 -19.32 16.16 13.60
N LYS A 84 -20.23 16.17 14.59
CA LYS A 84 -21.36 15.23 14.69
C LYS A 84 -22.18 15.09 13.40
N THR A 85 -22.35 16.18 12.64
CA THR A 85 -23.14 16.21 11.39
C THR A 85 -22.59 15.31 10.29
N ILE A 86 -21.27 15.11 10.23
CA ILE A 86 -20.60 14.32 9.18
C ILE A 86 -19.97 13.03 9.71
N GLN A 87 -20.22 12.69 10.98
CA GLN A 87 -19.56 11.58 11.63
C GLN A 87 -19.90 10.23 10.98
N GLU A 88 -21.16 10.06 10.56
CA GLU A 88 -21.61 8.86 9.84
C GLU A 88 -20.89 8.72 8.49
N SER A 89 -20.79 9.81 7.73
CA SER A 89 -20.07 9.85 6.46
C SER A 89 -18.59 9.52 6.64
N ILE A 90 -17.94 10.15 7.63
CA ILE A 90 -16.53 9.87 7.96
C ILE A 90 -16.34 8.40 8.33
N ASN A 91 -17.20 7.85 9.20
CA ASN A 91 -17.08 6.46 9.64
C ASN A 91 -17.24 5.47 8.48
N THR A 92 -18.20 5.72 7.58
CA THR A 92 -18.46 4.87 6.41
C THR A 92 -17.29 4.91 5.42
N ILE A 93 -16.81 6.11 5.08
CA ILE A 93 -15.67 6.28 4.17
C ILE A 93 -14.39 5.70 4.80
N ARG A 94 -14.18 5.89 6.11
CA ARG A 94 -13.04 5.32 6.83
C ARG A 94 -13.07 3.79 6.79
N ALA A 95 -14.23 3.18 6.99
CA ALA A 95 -14.38 1.72 6.95
C ALA A 95 -14.05 1.17 5.54
N ASP A 96 -14.57 1.80 4.49
CA ASP A 96 -14.30 1.40 3.10
C ASP A 96 -12.82 1.58 2.73
N LEU A 97 -12.21 2.71 3.13
CA LEU A 97 -10.79 2.96 2.95
C LEU A 97 -9.93 1.87 3.61
N ILE A 98 -10.31 1.43 4.81
CA ILE A 98 -9.60 0.36 5.54
C ILE A 98 -9.71 -0.97 4.79
N VAL A 99 -10.91 -1.32 4.32
CA VAL A 99 -11.15 -2.55 3.56
C VAL A 99 -10.32 -2.56 2.28
N ASN A 100 -10.37 -1.47 1.51
CA ASN A 100 -9.72 -1.36 0.21
C ASN A 100 -8.19 -1.28 0.28
N PHE A 101 -7.63 -0.59 1.28
CA PHE A 101 -6.17 -0.44 1.39
C PHE A 101 -5.50 -1.59 2.15
N PHE A 102 -6.10 -2.05 3.26
CA PHE A 102 -5.50 -3.09 4.11
C PHE A 102 -5.99 -4.50 3.78
N ASN A 103 -6.84 -4.69 2.76
CA ASN A 103 -7.48 -5.97 2.43
C ASN A 103 -8.20 -6.58 3.64
N ASN A 104 -8.93 -5.75 4.39
CA ASN A 104 -9.63 -6.13 5.63
C ASN A 104 -8.71 -6.73 6.74
N SER A 105 -7.39 -6.53 6.64
CA SER A 105 -6.41 -7.04 7.61
C SER A 105 -6.28 -6.08 8.80
N ARG A 106 -6.94 -6.42 9.92
CA ARG A 106 -6.86 -5.63 11.16
C ARG A 106 -5.43 -5.42 11.65
N GLU A 107 -4.60 -6.47 11.63
CA GLU A 107 -3.20 -6.40 12.06
C GLU A 107 -2.39 -5.34 11.28
N LYS A 108 -2.52 -5.31 9.94
CA LYS A 108 -1.85 -4.30 9.10
C LYS A 108 -2.33 -2.89 9.41
N MET A 109 -3.63 -2.73 9.65
CA MET A 109 -4.21 -1.44 10.02
C MET A 109 -3.68 -0.97 11.38
N ASP A 110 -3.66 -1.85 12.38
CA ASP A 110 -3.18 -1.53 13.73
C ASP A 110 -1.70 -1.14 13.71
N ASP A 111 -0.86 -1.89 12.99
CA ASP A 111 0.55 -1.56 12.84
C ASP A 111 0.77 -0.28 12.03
N PHE A 112 -0.02 -0.04 10.99
CA PHE A 112 0.00 1.22 10.25
C PHE A 112 -0.34 2.42 11.17
N ILE A 113 -1.41 2.32 11.94
CA ILE A 113 -1.82 3.40 12.87
C ILE A 113 -0.73 3.63 13.90
N LYS A 114 -0.19 2.56 14.53
CA LYS A 114 0.92 2.67 15.49
C LYS A 114 2.08 3.46 14.90
N LEU A 115 2.51 3.13 13.67
CA LEU A 115 3.60 3.82 12.97
C LEU A 115 3.31 5.32 12.76
N THR A 116 2.08 5.67 12.35
CA THR A 116 1.71 7.08 12.11
C THR A 116 1.59 7.92 13.39
N THR A 117 1.38 7.28 14.54
CA THR A 117 1.21 7.95 15.85
C THR A 117 2.49 8.06 16.69
N ILE A 118 3.63 7.57 16.18
CA ILE A 118 4.90 7.60 16.92
C ILE A 118 5.29 9.05 17.25
N PRO A 119 5.52 9.41 18.53
CA PRO A 119 5.93 10.75 18.91
C PRO A 119 7.41 10.94 18.61
N VAL A 120 7.73 11.45 17.41
CA VAL A 120 9.12 11.65 16.94
C VAL A 120 9.95 12.61 17.79
N ASN A 121 9.30 13.42 18.64
CA ASN A 121 9.93 14.34 19.58
C ASN A 121 10.31 13.70 20.93
N ASP A 122 9.91 12.45 21.19
CA ASP A 122 10.28 11.71 22.41
C ASP A 122 11.71 11.16 22.29
N LEU A 123 12.58 11.50 23.24
CA LEU A 123 13.99 11.10 23.25
C LEU A 123 14.16 9.57 23.31
N GLN A 124 13.30 8.84 24.02
CA GLN A 124 13.36 7.37 24.09
C GLN A 124 12.98 6.74 22.75
N VAL A 125 11.98 7.30 22.07
CA VAL A 125 11.60 6.89 20.72
C VAL A 125 12.75 7.12 19.74
N GLN A 126 13.39 8.29 19.78
CA GLN A 126 14.55 8.60 18.93
C GLN A 126 15.69 7.61 19.13
N ARG A 127 16.06 7.30 20.39
CA ARG A 127 17.12 6.32 20.71
C ARG A 127 16.81 4.94 20.15
N LYS A 128 15.57 4.46 20.32
CA LYS A 128 15.12 3.17 19.77
C LYS A 128 15.13 3.16 18.24
N ALA A 129 14.59 4.21 17.62
CA ALA A 129 14.54 4.34 16.17
C ALA A 129 15.94 4.31 15.55
N VAL A 130 16.93 5.00 16.15
CA VAL A 130 18.33 4.98 15.69
C VAL A 130 18.96 3.59 15.89
N ASN A 131 18.69 2.92 17.01
CA ASN A 131 19.18 1.56 17.26
C ASN A 131 18.66 0.53 16.22
N GLU A 132 17.41 0.67 15.79
CA GLU A 132 16.77 -0.23 14.82
C GLU A 132 17.09 0.13 13.35
N LEU A 133 17.57 1.34 13.09
CA LEU A 133 17.80 1.88 11.75
C LEU A 133 18.69 1.00 10.88
N VAL A 134 19.75 0.40 11.44
CA VAL A 134 20.65 -0.51 10.71
C VAL A 134 19.87 -1.71 10.15
N GLY A 135 18.98 -2.28 10.96
CA GLY A 135 18.11 -3.40 10.56
C GLY A 135 17.13 -2.99 9.45
N VAL A 136 16.54 -1.80 9.56
CA VAL A 136 15.64 -1.24 8.53
C VAL A 136 16.38 -1.05 7.21
N MET A 137 17.57 -0.44 7.24
CA MET A 137 18.38 -0.22 6.04
C MET A 137 18.79 -1.53 5.37
N HIS A 138 19.15 -2.55 6.15
CA HIS A 138 19.44 -3.88 5.61
C HIS A 138 18.23 -4.49 4.90
N ARG A 139 17.03 -4.40 5.50
CA ARG A 139 15.79 -4.91 4.89
C ARG A 139 15.47 -4.19 3.57
N LEU A 140 15.54 -2.86 3.55
CA LEU A 140 15.31 -2.06 2.34
C LEU A 140 16.31 -2.40 1.23
N SER A 141 17.60 -2.56 1.55
CA SER A 141 18.63 -2.94 0.58
C SER A 141 18.46 -4.37 0.06
N SER A 142 18.05 -5.31 0.92
CA SER A 142 17.89 -6.73 0.55
C SER A 142 16.82 -6.95 -0.53
N ASN A 143 15.76 -6.12 -0.53
CA ASN A 143 14.72 -6.16 -1.54
C ASN A 143 15.23 -5.76 -2.93
N ILE A 144 16.23 -4.86 -2.99
CA ILE A 144 16.88 -4.44 -4.25
C ILE A 144 17.77 -5.58 -4.80
N ARG A 145 18.46 -6.31 -3.91
CA ARG A 145 19.45 -7.34 -4.27
C ARG A 145 18.87 -8.66 -4.80
N ARG A 146 17.55 -8.86 -4.76
CA ARG A 146 16.92 -10.06 -5.35
C ARG A 146 16.98 -10.10 -6.88
N LYS A 147 17.55 -9.08 -7.54
CA LYS A 147 17.89 -9.10 -8.97
C LYS A 147 19.29 -9.70 -9.19
N LYS A 148 19.32 -10.86 -9.88
CA LYS A 148 20.46 -11.68 -10.36
C LYS A 148 21.08 -12.71 -9.40
N LYS A 149 20.43 -13.88 -9.34
CA LYS A 149 21.12 -15.17 -9.38
C LYS A 149 21.26 -15.56 -10.86
N GLY A 150 22.26 -15.04 -11.57
CA GLY A 150 22.30 -15.19 -13.04
C GLY A 150 23.44 -14.46 -13.75
N SER A 151 24.66 -14.93 -13.53
CA SER A 151 25.65 -15.16 -14.60
C SER A 151 26.54 -16.29 -14.14
N ARG A 152 26.11 -17.52 -14.39
CA ARG A 152 27.03 -18.66 -14.42
C ARG A 152 27.56 -18.75 -15.85
N CYS A 153 28.26 -17.70 -16.29
CA CYS A 153 28.91 -17.62 -17.59
C CYS A 153 30.26 -16.94 -17.42
N CYS A 154 31.31 -17.62 -17.90
CA CYS A 154 32.64 -17.08 -18.20
C CYS A 154 33.58 -16.81 -17.01
N PHE A 155 33.96 -17.84 -16.27
CA PHE A 155 35.34 -17.96 -15.79
C PHE A 155 35.86 -19.38 -16.07
N GLY A 156 36.59 -19.48 -17.18
CA GLY A 156 37.73 -20.39 -17.37
C GLY A 156 37.50 -21.89 -17.15
N GLY A 157 36.73 -22.52 -18.04
CA GLY A 157 37.03 -23.90 -18.40
C GLY A 157 38.22 -23.90 -19.36
N GLY A 158 39.34 -24.48 -18.96
CA GLY A 158 40.51 -24.65 -19.83
C GLY A 158 41.82 -24.45 -19.08
N ASP A 159 42.23 -25.46 -18.32
CA ASP A 159 43.63 -25.88 -18.09
C ASP A 159 43.64 -26.92 -16.95
N ARG A 160 43.02 -28.07 -17.23
CA ARG A 160 43.32 -29.31 -16.51
C ARG A 160 44.35 -30.06 -17.32
N LEU A 161 45.64 -29.83 -17.03
CA LEU A 161 46.69 -30.80 -17.32
C LEU A 161 46.47 -32.01 -16.41
N ASN A 162 45.63 -32.96 -16.85
CA ASN A 162 45.60 -34.29 -16.26
C ASN A 162 46.61 -35.16 -17.05
N GLN A 163 47.83 -35.20 -16.54
CA GLN A 163 48.88 -36.12 -16.94
C GLN A 163 48.42 -37.55 -16.65
N ASN A 164 47.92 -38.28 -17.64
CA ASN A 164 47.75 -39.73 -17.58
C ASN A 164 47.48 -40.28 -18.99
N TYR A 165 48.53 -40.53 -19.79
CA TYR A 165 48.57 -41.63 -20.77
C TYR A 165 50.02 -41.78 -21.30
N PRO A 166 50.71 -42.89 -21.01
CA PRO A 166 51.91 -43.29 -21.73
C PRO A 166 51.61 -44.32 -22.84
N ALA A 167 52.48 -44.31 -23.84
CA ALA A 167 52.77 -45.34 -24.85
C ALA A 167 51.77 -45.53 -26.02
N ARG A 168 52.20 -45.14 -27.22
CA ARG A 168 52.76 -46.07 -28.24
C ARG A 168 53.02 -45.38 -29.59
N SER A 169 54.14 -45.78 -30.21
CA SER A 169 54.44 -45.83 -31.66
C SER A 169 54.26 -44.54 -32.45
N ILE A 170 55.30 -43.92 -33.02
CA ILE A 170 56.32 -44.45 -33.96
C ILE A 170 57.65 -43.73 -33.73
#